data_AF-A0A2D7CP32-F1
#
_entry.id   AF-A0A2D7CP32-F1
#
_cell.length_a   1.000
_cell.length_b   1.000
_cell.length_c   1.000
_cell.angle_alpha   90.00
_cell.angle_beta   90.00
_cell.angle_gamma   90.00
#
_symmetry.space_group_name_H-M   'P 1'
#
loop_
_entity.id
_entity.type
_entity.pdbx_description
1 polymer ?
#
loop_
_entity_poly.entity_id
_entity_poly.type
_entity_poly.pdbx_seq_one_letter_code
_entity_poly.pdbx_strand_id
1 'polypeptide(L)' 'MGHEPVGEVVALGPEATGVGIGDRRIVYPWIGCGICKVCKNGDELLCNDPITVGTR' A
#
# COMPACT_ATOMS: atom_id res chain seq x y z
N MET A 1 2.26 11.36 14.74
CA MET A 1 1.98 11.05 13.32
C MET A 1 1.09 9.82 13.27
N GLY A 2 0.19 9.72 12.30
CA GLY A 2 -0.83 8.66 12.23
C GLY A 2 -0.44 7.58 11.21
N HIS A 3 -0.51 6.32 11.61
CA HIS A 3 -0.17 5.15 10.79
C HIS A 3 -1.41 4.34 10.36
N GLU A 4 -2.61 4.89 10.56
CA GLU A 4 -3.89 4.27 10.18
C GLU A 4 -4.68 5.20 9.25
N PRO A 5 -4.15 5.54 8.06
CA PRO A 5 -4.79 6.48 7.15
C PRO A 5 -6.05 5.89 6.51
N VAL A 6 -7.14 6.66 6.57
CA VAL A 6 -8.36 6.46 5.78
C VAL A 6 -8.57 7.66 4.88
N GLY A 7 -8.99 7.42 3.64
CA GLY A 7 -9.18 8.49 2.67
C GLY A 7 -10.13 8.10 1.54
N GLU A 8 -10.28 9.02 0.59
CA GLU A 8 -11.05 8.84 -0.64
C GLU A 8 -10.10 8.82 -1.84
N VAL A 9 -10.38 7.94 -2.79
CA VAL A 9 -9.61 7.85 -4.03
C VAL A 9 -10.01 8.98 -4.97
N VAL A 10 -9.13 9.96 -5.16
CA VAL A 10 -9.42 11.14 -6.00
C VAL A 10 -8.85 11.03 -7.43
N ALA A 11 -7.91 10.11 -7.65
CA ALA A 11 -7.27 9.88 -8.95
C ALA A 11 -6.70 8.46 -9.03
N LEU A 12 -6.51 7.96 -10.26
CA LEU A 12 -5.93 6.65 -10.55
C LEU A 12 -4.74 6.80 -11.51
N GLY A 13 -3.72 5.95 -11.33
CA GLY A 13 -2.67 5.76 -12.32
C GLY A 13 -3.17 4.95 -13.52
N PRO A 14 -2.46 4.98 -14.66
CA PRO A 14 -2.91 4.34 -15.91
C PRO A 14 -3.03 2.81 -15.81
N GLU A 15 -2.33 2.18 -14.86
CA GLU A 15 -2.31 0.73 -14.66
C GLU A 15 -3.10 0.28 -13.40
N ALA A 16 -3.74 1.22 -12.70
CA ALA A 16 -4.46 0.90 -11.47
C ALA A 16 -5.73 0.07 -11.76
N THR A 17 -5.94 -1.00 -10.99
CA THR A 17 -7.12 -1.88 -11.08
C THR A 17 -7.66 -2.21 -9.69
N GLY A 18 -8.91 -2.69 -9.59
CA GLY A 18 -9.52 -3.14 -8.32
C GLY A 18 -9.99 -2.03 -7.37
N VAL A 19 -9.97 -0.77 -7.81
CA VAL A 19 -10.38 0.41 -7.04
C VAL A 19 -10.98 1.47 -7.96
N GLY A 20 -11.96 2.24 -7.46
CA GLY A 20 -12.63 3.31 -8.20
C GLY A 20 -12.40 4.70 -7.58
N ILE A 21 -12.52 5.75 -8.39
CA ILE A 21 -12.59 7.14 -7.89
C ILE A 21 -13.84 7.29 -7.01
N GLY A 22 -13.70 7.92 -5.86
CA GLY A 22 -14.74 8.06 -4.83
C GLY A 22 -14.77 6.93 -3.79
N ASP A 23 -14.00 5.85 -4.00
CA ASP A 23 -13.91 4.78 -3.00
C ASP A 23 -13.31 5.31 -1.69
N ARG A 24 -13.94 4.98 -0.56
CA ARG A 24 -13.35 5.18 0.76
C ARG A 24 -12.52 3.98 1.16
N ARG A 25 -11.22 4.15 1.35
CA ARG A 25 -10.26 3.07 1.60
C ARG A 25 -9.37 3.39 2.80
N ILE A 26 -8.94 2.32 3.48
CA ILE A 26 -7.82 2.35 4.41
C ILE A 26 -6.57 1.96 3.63
N VAL A 27 -5.46 2.66 3.83
CA VAL A 27 -4.17 2.26 3.26
C VAL A 27 -3.44 1.43 4.30
N TYR A 28 -3.02 0.23 3.91
CA TYR A 28 -2.19 -0.62 4.75
C TYR A 28 -0.80 0.01 4.88
N PRO A 29 -0.31 0.31 6.10
CA PRO A 29 0.89 1.13 6.28
C PRO A 29 2.20 0.39 6.02
N TRP A 30 2.18 -0.96 5.92
CA TRP A 30 3.35 -1.80 5.63
C TRP A 30 3.21 -2.42 4.25
N ILE A 31 3.91 -1.87 3.26
CA ILE A 31 3.87 -2.33 1.87
C ILE A 31 5.25 -2.88 1.51
N GLY A 32 5.31 -4.10 1.00
CA GLY A 32 6.58 -4.68 0.55
C GLY A 32 7.07 -4.04 -0.75
N CYS A 33 8.33 -4.25 -1.11
CA CYS A 33 8.87 -3.80 -2.40
C CYS A 33 8.24 -4.49 -3.63
N GLY A 34 7.45 -5.55 -3.45
CA GLY A 34 6.75 -6.29 -4.51
C GLY A 34 7.66 -7.15 -5.42
N ILE A 35 8.98 -6.96 -5.38
CA ILE A 35 9.90 -7.60 -6.34
C ILE A 35 10.79 -8.69 -5.74
N CYS A 36 11.00 -8.70 -4.42
CA CYS A 36 11.86 -9.67 -3.75
C CYS A 36 11.16 -11.04 -3.56
N LYS A 37 11.94 -12.08 -3.22
CA LYS A 37 11.41 -13.44 -3.00
C LYS A 37 10.34 -13.49 -1.90
N VAL A 38 10.53 -12.72 -0.84
CA VAL A 38 9.62 -12.67 0.31
C VAL A 38 8.28 -12.05 -0.08
N CYS A 39 8.28 -10.89 -0.77
CA CYS A 39 7.05 -10.27 -1.27
C CYS A 39 6.34 -11.15 -2.30
N LYS A 40 7.08 -11.79 -3.21
CA LYS A 40 6.49 -12.71 -4.20
C LYS A 40 5.85 -13.95 -3.56
N ASN A 41 6.22 -14.30 -2.34
CA ASN A 41 5.59 -15.35 -1.54
C ASN A 41 4.36 -14.86 -0.73
N GLY A 42 4.02 -13.56 -0.81
CA GLY A 42 2.93 -12.96 -0.03
C GLY A 42 3.33 -12.51 1.38
N ASP A 43 4.59 -12.69 1.76
CA ASP A 43 5.09 -12.40 3.11
C ASP A 43 5.60 -10.96 3.24
N GLU A 44 4.88 -9.97 2.70
CA GLU A 44 5.36 -8.58 2.56
C GLU A 44 5.81 -7.93 3.89
N LEU A 45 5.23 -8.34 5.02
CA LEU A 45 5.64 -7.89 6.35
C LEU A 45 7.07 -8.27 6.74
N LEU A 46 7.65 -9.28 6.09
CA LEU A 46 9.03 -9.74 6.30
C LEU A 46 10.02 -9.11 5.30
N CYS A 47 9.56 -8.13 4.50
CA CYS A 47 10.42 -7.50 3.52
C CYS A 47 11.53 -6.67 4.20
N ASN A 48 12.77 -6.86 3.75
CA ASN A 48 13.93 -6.10 4.23
C ASN A 48 14.04 -4.69 3.64
N ASP A 49 13.20 -4.38 2.64
CA ASP A 49 13.12 -3.05 2.02
C ASP A 49 11.66 -2.61 1.90
N PRO A 50 11.00 -2.29 3.03
CA PRO A 50 9.58 -1.95 3.03
C PRO A 50 9.33 -0.48 2.67
N ILE A 51 8.23 -0.24 1.98
CA ILE A 51 7.63 1.08 1.78
C ILE A 51 6.65 1.31 2.93
N THR A 52 6.79 2.42 3.63
CA THR A 52 5.95 2.74 4.79
C THR A 52 5.25 4.08 4.63
N VAL A 53 3.96 4.11 4.97
CA VAL A 53 3.11 5.30 4.89
C VAL A 53 2.71 5.72 6.31
N GLY A 54 2.88 7.00 6.66
CA GLY A 54 2.40 7.56 7.92
C GLY A 54 3.24 7.25 9.18
N THR A 55 4.43 6.68 9.02
CA THR A 55 5.30 6.24 10.12
C THR A 55 6.56 7.11 10.35
N ARG A 56 6.72 8.21 9.61
CA ARG A 56 7.82 9.17 9.73
C ARG A 56 7.34 10.59 9.52
#